data_AF-A0A7S1TLX7-F1
#
_entry.id   AF-A0A7S1TLX7-F1
#
_cell.length_a   1.000
_cell.length_b   1.000
_cell.length_c   1.000
_cell.angle_alpha   90.00
_cell.angle_beta   90.00
_cell.angle_gamma   90.00
#
_symmetry.space_group_name_H-M   'P 1'
#
loop_
_entity.id
_entity.type
_entity.pdbx_description
1 polymer ?
#
loop_
_entity_poly.entity_id
_entity_poly.type
_entity_poly.pdbx_seq_one_letter_code
_entity_poly.pdbx_strand_id
1 'polypeptide(L)'
;EGGQLTLRADMAAFKAANPDSSELIDFVRWFSPTDVSKDGRLSDRMMAGGNCWQKLWEASEPCAAHRQPPLFDPQLHAASVLAELQRWRVCDVLTAVGMAELRIAIARVKAELMVRNMPRAICAVQMQSAALAAAVDV
;
A
#
# COMPACT_ATOMS: atom_id res chain seq x y z
N GLU A 1 17.46 -3.39 -2.13
CA GLU A 1 18.47 -2.53 -1.47
C GLU A 1 17.88 -1.28 -0.81
N GLY A 2 16.84 -0.64 -1.36
CA GLY A 2 16.26 0.60 -0.78
C GLY A 2 15.67 0.50 0.63
N GLY A 3 15.09 -0.64 1.04
CA GLY A 3 14.47 -0.78 2.37
C GLY A 3 15.45 -0.85 3.56
N GLN A 4 16.73 -1.14 3.32
CA GLN A 4 17.76 -1.13 4.37
C GLN A 4 18.25 0.28 4.70
N LEU A 5 18.19 1.20 3.74
CA LEU A 5 18.66 2.58 3.90
C LEU A 5 17.67 3.43 4.72
N THR A 6 16.37 3.19 4.57
CA THR A 6 15.31 3.91 5.30
C THR A 6 15.34 3.55 6.79
N LEU A 7 15.39 2.26 7.13
CA LEU A 7 15.39 1.83 8.54
C LEU A 7 16.63 2.33 9.30
N ARG A 8 17.80 2.31 8.65
CA ARG A 8 19.04 2.82 9.24
C ARG A 8 18.95 4.32 9.54
N ALA A 9 18.40 5.09 8.60
CA ALA A 9 18.15 6.52 8.76
C ALA A 9 17.20 6.80 9.93
N ASP A 10 16.11 6.03 10.04
CA ASP A 10 15.15 6.14 11.14
C ASP A 10 15.79 5.84 12.51
N MET A 11 16.59 4.78 12.60
CA MET A 11 17.33 4.43 13.83
C MET A 11 18.34 5.52 14.21
N ALA A 12 19.09 6.06 13.24
CA ALA A 12 20.03 7.15 13.46
C ALA A 12 19.35 8.43 13.97
N ALA A 13 18.17 8.76 13.41
CA ALA A 13 17.38 9.92 13.84
C ALA A 13 16.85 9.72 15.26
N PHE A 14 16.35 8.52 15.57
CA PHE A 14 15.85 8.18 16.89
C PHE A 14 16.93 8.29 17.96
N LYS A 15 18.13 7.74 17.70
CA LYS A 15 19.28 7.89 18.61
C LYS A 15 19.69 9.35 18.81
N ALA A 16 19.72 10.14 17.75
CA ALA A 16 20.06 11.56 17.86
C ALA A 16 19.02 12.38 18.64
N ALA A 17 17.75 11.98 18.58
CA ALA A 17 16.67 12.61 19.34
C ALA A 17 16.67 12.20 20.83
N ASN A 18 17.29 11.07 21.18
CA ASN A 18 17.34 10.53 22.54
C ASN A 18 18.79 10.24 22.99
N PRO A 19 19.62 11.29 23.23
CA PRO A 19 20.99 11.10 23.70
C PRO A 19 21.03 10.32 25.02
N ASP A 20 22.04 9.46 25.18
CA ASP A 20 22.40 8.76 26.42
C ASP A 20 21.37 7.76 26.98
N SER A 21 20.19 7.64 26.38
CA SER A 21 19.11 6.77 26.85
C SER A 21 18.49 5.89 25.76
N SER A 22 18.90 6.02 24.49
CA SER A 22 18.30 5.26 23.41
C SER A 22 18.67 3.77 23.45
N GLU A 23 17.69 2.90 23.68
CA GLU A 23 17.81 1.46 23.46
C GLU A 23 17.01 1.00 22.24
N LEU A 24 17.41 -0.14 21.66
CA LEU A 24 16.67 -0.74 20.54
C LEU A 24 15.21 -1.01 20.92
N ILE A 25 14.96 -1.39 22.17
CA ILE A 25 13.60 -1.67 22.61
C ILE A 25 12.70 -0.45 22.59
N ASP A 26 13.23 0.73 22.89
CA ASP A 26 12.45 1.98 22.84
C ASP A 26 12.15 2.38 21.39
N PHE A 27 13.10 2.17 20.49
CA PHE A 27 12.87 2.34 19.07
C PHE A 27 11.78 1.37 18.56
N VAL A 28 11.86 0.09 18.93
CA VAL A 28 10.89 -0.93 18.48
C VAL A 28 9.51 -0.67 19.09
N ARG A 29 9.42 -0.21 20.35
CA ARG A 29 8.16 0.21 20.97
C ARG A 29 7.43 1.27 20.15
N TRP A 30 8.18 2.20 19.57
CA TRP A 30 7.63 3.25 18.73
C TRP A 30 7.36 2.79 17.29
N PHE A 31 8.32 2.11 16.66
CA PHE A 31 8.31 1.80 15.23
C PHE A 31 7.53 0.53 14.88
N SER A 32 7.56 -0.47 15.75
CA SER A 32 6.83 -1.74 15.59
C SER A 32 6.28 -2.20 16.95
N PRO A 33 5.20 -1.57 17.46
CA PRO A 33 4.67 -1.88 18.80
C PRO A 33 4.29 -3.35 18.98
N THR A 34 3.91 -4.04 17.90
CA THR A 34 3.58 -5.47 17.90
C THR A 34 4.79 -6.36 18.20
N ASP A 35 6.00 -5.84 18.04
CA ASP A 35 7.25 -6.54 18.35
C ASP A 35 7.74 -6.33 19.78
N VAL A 36 6.89 -5.77 20.63
CA VAL A 36 7.15 -5.62 22.05
C VAL A 36 6.04 -6.32 22.83
N SER A 37 6.43 -7.23 23.72
CA SER A 37 5.51 -7.92 24.60
C SER A 37 4.87 -6.95 25.59
N LYS A 38 3.75 -7.36 26.20
CA LYS A 38 3.07 -6.58 27.26
C LYS A 38 3.98 -6.34 28.48
N ASP A 39 4.92 -7.24 28.72
CA ASP A 39 5.92 -7.13 29.79
C ASP A 39 7.09 -6.21 29.40
N GLY A 40 7.01 -5.56 28.24
CA GLY A 40 8.00 -4.60 27.78
C GLY A 40 9.29 -5.25 27.31
N ARG A 41 9.27 -6.48 26.78
CA ARG A 41 10.43 -7.18 26.19
C ARG A 41 10.29 -7.29 24.67
N LEU A 42 11.39 -7.41 23.95
CA LEU A 42 11.36 -7.66 22.51
C LEU A 42 10.72 -9.01 22.19
N SER A 43 10.04 -9.11 21.04
CA SER A 43 9.46 -10.35 20.53
C SER A 43 10.54 -11.40 20.23
N ASP A 44 10.16 -12.69 20.19
CA ASP A 44 11.11 -13.78 19.94
C ASP A 44 11.86 -13.62 18.62
N ARG A 45 11.18 -13.14 17.56
CA ARG A 45 11.82 -12.85 16.28
C ARG A 45 12.81 -11.68 16.34
N MET A 46 12.55 -10.71 17.22
CA MET A 46 13.46 -9.58 17.45
C MET A 46 14.66 -9.99 18.28
N MET A 47 14.52 -10.96 19.19
CA MET A 47 15.63 -11.52 19.98
C MET A 47 16.40 -12.64 19.26
N ALA A 48 15.89 -13.13 18.12
CA ALA A 48 16.50 -14.21 17.38
C ALA A 48 17.97 -13.91 17.02
N GLY A 49 18.83 -14.92 17.17
CA GLY A 49 20.25 -14.80 16.85
C GLY A 49 20.47 -14.32 15.42
N GLY A 50 21.30 -13.29 15.26
CA GLY A 50 21.63 -12.72 13.96
C GLY A 50 20.57 -11.78 13.37
N ASN A 51 19.57 -11.36 14.15
CA ASN A 51 18.54 -10.41 13.76
C ASN A 51 19.13 -9.15 13.09
N CYS A 52 18.61 -8.79 11.91
CA CYS A 52 19.15 -7.70 11.11
C CYS A 52 18.88 -6.32 11.70
N TRP A 53 17.83 -6.13 12.50
CA TRP A 53 17.52 -4.87 13.15
C TRP A 53 18.47 -4.60 14.31
N GLN A 54 18.84 -5.62 15.08
CA GLN A 54 19.88 -5.50 16.10
C GLN A 54 21.21 -5.06 15.49
N LYS A 55 21.66 -5.76 14.43
CA LYS A 55 22.89 -5.41 13.71
C LYS A 55 22.85 -4.01 13.12
N LEU A 56 21.73 -3.62 12.50
CA LEU A 56 21.54 -2.27 11.96
C LEU A 56 21.54 -1.23 13.06
N TRP A 57 20.90 -1.50 14.20
CA TRP A 57 20.89 -0.62 15.36
C TRP A 57 22.31 -0.38 15.87
N GLU A 58 23.10 -1.44 16.07
CA GLU A 58 24.50 -1.35 16.47
C GLU A 58 25.34 -0.55 15.47
N ALA A 59 25.13 -0.75 14.16
CA ALA A 59 25.86 -0.06 13.09
C ALA A 59 25.35 1.37 12.77
N SER A 60 24.28 1.82 13.43
CA SER A 60 23.69 3.14 13.19
C SER A 60 24.23 4.17 14.17
N GLU A 61 24.93 5.17 13.64
CA GLU A 61 25.39 6.32 14.42
C GLU A 61 24.25 7.34 14.61
N PRO A 62 24.18 8.02 15.77
CA PRO A 62 23.21 9.10 15.97
C PRO A 62 23.40 10.22 14.93
N CYS A 63 22.37 10.49 14.13
CA CYS A 63 22.36 11.60 13.18
C CYS A 63 20.96 12.20 13.09
N ALA A 64 20.81 13.49 13.38
CA ALA A 64 19.51 14.16 13.31
C ALA A 64 18.96 14.14 11.88
N ALA A 65 17.64 13.95 11.71
CA ALA A 65 17.01 13.79 10.40
C ALA A 65 17.38 14.88 9.38
N HIS A 66 17.47 16.15 9.81
CA HIS A 66 17.83 17.27 8.92
C HIS A 66 19.30 17.27 8.45
N ARG A 67 20.17 16.46 9.08
CA ARG A 67 21.58 16.28 8.71
C ARG A 67 21.82 15.01 7.90
N GLN A 68 20.81 14.16 7.78
CA GLN A 68 20.91 12.94 7.00
C GLN A 68 20.81 13.26 5.50
N PRO A 69 21.47 12.48 4.64
CA PRO A 69 21.29 12.60 3.21
C PRO A 69 19.81 12.34 2.84
N PRO A 70 19.23 13.11 1.90
CA PRO A 70 17.87 12.86 1.44
C PRO A 70 17.72 11.43 0.92
N LEU A 71 16.74 10.70 1.45
CA LEU A 71 16.44 9.34 1.00
C LEU A 71 15.78 9.32 -0.39
N PHE A 72 15.21 10.45 -0.81
CA PHE A 72 14.54 10.63 -2.08
C PHE A 72 15.00 11.94 -2.71
N ASP A 73 15.48 11.86 -3.95
CA ASP A 73 15.83 13.02 -4.77
C ASP A 73 14.67 13.29 -5.76
N PRO A 74 13.80 14.29 -5.47
CA PRO A 74 12.67 14.58 -6.34
C PRO A 74 13.11 15.06 -7.73
N GLN A 75 14.24 15.74 -7.86
CA GLN A 75 14.71 16.22 -9.16
C GLN A 75 15.21 15.06 -10.03
N LEU A 76 16.00 14.16 -9.47
CA LEU A 76 16.50 12.98 -10.17
C LEU A 76 15.35 12.06 -10.61
N HIS A 77 14.40 11.79 -9.72
CA HIS A 77 13.25 10.95 -10.04
C HIS A 77 12.32 11.60 -11.06
N ALA A 78 12.07 12.91 -10.95
CA ALA A 78 11.29 13.63 -11.95
C ALA A 78 11.96 13.60 -13.33
N ALA A 79 13.27 13.85 -13.39
CA ALA A 79 14.02 13.77 -14.65
C ALA A 79 13.98 12.37 -15.27
N SER A 80 14.10 11.33 -14.44
CA SER A 80 14.00 9.92 -14.89
C SER A 80 12.61 9.60 -15.45
N VAL A 81 11.55 10.02 -14.77
CA VAL A 81 10.16 9.85 -15.24
C VAL A 81 9.93 10.60 -16.54
N LEU A 82 10.38 11.85 -16.66
CA LEU A 82 10.24 12.64 -17.88
C LEU A 82 11.00 12.00 -19.06
N ALA A 83 12.23 11.55 -18.83
CA ALA A 83 13.01 10.87 -19.85
C ALA A 83 12.33 9.58 -20.32
N GLU A 84 11.72 8.83 -19.41
CA GLU A 84 10.96 7.63 -19.75
C GLU A 84 9.70 7.99 -20.56
N LEU A 85 8.92 8.97 -20.12
CA LEU A 85 7.72 9.42 -20.83
C LEU A 85 8.04 9.97 -22.23
N GLN A 86 9.19 10.61 -22.42
CA GLN A 86 9.64 11.07 -23.74
C GLN A 86 9.95 9.91 -24.70
N ARG A 87 10.25 8.71 -24.20
CA ARG A 87 10.50 7.52 -25.01
C ARG A 87 9.21 6.81 -25.41
N TRP A 88 8.10 7.09 -24.73
CA TRP A 88 6.84 6.42 -25.00
C TRP A 88 6.26 6.86 -26.33
N ARG A 89 5.78 5.88 -27.11
CA ARG A 89 5.00 6.14 -28.30
C ARG A 89 3.53 6.29 -27.92
N VAL A 90 2.74 6.89 -28.81
CA VAL A 90 1.29 7.03 -28.64
C VAL A 90 0.63 5.68 -28.32
N CYS A 91 1.07 4.58 -28.94
CA CYS A 91 0.54 3.24 -28.64
C CYS A 91 0.84 2.76 -27.21
N ASP A 92 1.98 3.14 -26.64
CA ASP A 92 2.38 2.74 -25.29
C ASP A 92 1.51 3.48 -24.26
N VAL A 93 1.26 4.78 -24.49
CA VAL A 93 0.30 5.59 -23.71
C VAL A 93 -1.12 5.03 -23.82
N LEU A 94 -1.59 4.73 -25.04
CA LEU A 94 -2.91 4.15 -25.27
C LEU A 94 -3.07 2.79 -24.59
N THR A 95 -2.00 1.99 -24.51
CA THR A 95 -2.05 0.69 -23.82
C THR A 95 -2.12 0.89 -22.31
N ALA A 96 -1.29 1.77 -21.76
CA ALA A 96 -1.24 2.05 -20.33
C ALA A 96 -2.54 2.70 -19.80
N VAL A 97 -3.09 3.67 -20.53
CA VAL A 97 -4.28 4.43 -20.12
C VAL A 97 -5.56 3.80 -20.66
N GLY A 98 -5.56 3.33 -21.90
CA GLY A 98 -6.75 2.84 -22.59
C GLY A 98 -7.34 1.57 -21.99
N MET A 99 -6.53 0.69 -21.37
CA MET A 99 -7.05 -0.47 -20.65
C MET A 99 -7.85 -0.09 -19.40
N ALA A 100 -7.44 0.97 -18.69
CA ALA A 100 -8.19 1.49 -17.55
C ALA A 100 -9.48 2.18 -18.00
N GLU A 101 -9.41 3.02 -19.04
CA GLU A 101 -10.57 3.71 -19.60
C GLU A 101 -11.60 2.73 -20.18
N LEU A 102 -11.16 1.68 -20.89
CA LEU A 102 -12.03 0.65 -21.42
C LEU A 102 -12.72 -0.14 -20.29
N ARG A 103 -12.01 -0.45 -19.20
CA ARG A 103 -12.62 -1.10 -18.02
C ARG A 103 -13.71 -0.22 -17.39
N ILE A 104 -13.47 1.09 -17.26
CA ILE A 104 -14.44 2.05 -16.73
C ILE A 104 -15.65 2.17 -17.66
N ALA A 105 -15.41 2.29 -18.97
CA ALA A 105 -16.47 2.36 -19.97
C ALA A 105 -17.36 1.10 -19.96
N ILE A 106 -16.76 -0.10 -19.91
CA ILE A 106 -17.49 -1.37 -19.79
C ILE A 106 -18.29 -1.41 -18.49
N ALA A 107 -17.72 -0.99 -17.36
CA ALA A 107 -18.42 -0.97 -16.08
C ALA A 107 -19.63 -0.02 -16.10
N ARG A 108 -19.49 1.17 -16.70
CA ARG A 108 -20.59 2.14 -16.87
C ARG A 108 -21.71 1.58 -17.74
N VAL A 109 -21.37 1.02 -18.91
CA VAL A 109 -22.36 0.40 -19.80
C VAL A 109 -23.08 -0.76 -19.12
N LYS A 110 -22.37 -1.61 -18.38
CA LYS A 110 -22.98 -2.69 -17.60
C LYS A 110 -23.96 -2.16 -16.54
N ALA A 111 -23.58 -1.13 -15.80
CA ALA A 111 -24.44 -0.51 -14.79
C ALA A 111 -25.71 0.08 -15.41
N GLU A 112 -25.58 0.82 -16.52
CA GLU A 112 -26.72 1.37 -17.25
C GLU A 112 -27.64 0.29 -17.82
N LEU A 113 -27.09 -0.78 -18.40
CA LEU A 113 -27.87 -1.91 -18.88
C LEU A 113 -28.57 -2.64 -17.73
N MET A 114 -27.94 -2.76 -16.56
CA MET A 114 -28.54 -3.37 -15.38
C MET A 114 -29.71 -2.53 -14.84
N VAL A 115 -29.57 -1.20 -14.79
CA VAL A 115 -30.66 -0.28 -14.42
C VAL A 115 -31.79 -0.31 -15.45
N ARG A 116 -31.49 -0.28 -16.76
CA ARG A 116 -32.51 -0.36 -17.83
C ARG A 116 -33.21 -1.72 -17.90
N ASN A 117 -32.53 -2.81 -17.54
CA ASN A 117 -33.11 -4.15 -17.48
C ASN A 117 -33.81 -4.42 -16.15
N MET A 118 -33.64 -3.61 -15.11
CA MET A 118 -34.30 -3.80 -13.81
C MET A 118 -35.84 -3.78 -13.92
N PRO A 119 -36.50 -2.84 -14.64
CA PRO A 119 -37.95 -2.88 -14.84
C PRO A 119 -38.41 -4.13 -15.61
N ARG A 120 -37.61 -4.62 -16.57
CA ARG A 120 -37.91 -5.84 -17.34
C ARG A 120 -37.70 -7.11 -16.51
N ALA A 121 -36.69 -7.15 -15.65
CA ALA A 121 -36.43 -8.24 -14.72
C ALA A 121 -37.52 -8.31 -13.64
N ILE A 122 -37.95 -7.16 -13.09
CA ILE A 122 -39.07 -7.09 -12.15
C ILE A 122 -40.37 -7.56 -12.82
N CYS A 123 -40.65 -7.09 -14.04
CA CYS A 123 -41.84 -7.51 -14.80
C CYS A 123 -41.79 -9.02 -15.13
N ALA A 124 -40.63 -9.56 -15.52
CA ALA A 124 -40.46 -10.99 -15.77
C ALA A 124 -40.62 -11.84 -14.50
N VAL A 125 -40.08 -11.39 -13.36
CA VAL A 125 -40.25 -12.07 -12.07
C VAL A 125 -41.70 -12.00 -11.59
N GLN A 126 -42.38 -10.86 -11.75
CA GLN A 126 -43.80 -10.70 -11.43
C GLN A 126 -44.70 -11.55 -12.34
N MET A 127 -44.41 -11.61 -13.65
CA MET A 127 -45.12 -12.46 -14.60
C MET A 127 -44.91 -13.96 -14.32
N GLN A 128 -43.70 -14.37 -13.96
CA GLN A 128 -43.40 -15.75 -13.55
C GLN A 128 -44.10 -16.10 -12.22
N SER A 129 -44.13 -15.17 -11.25
CA SER A 129 -44.84 -15.36 -9.98
C SER A 129 -46.36 -15.45 -10.18
N ALA A 130 -46.94 -14.64 -11.08
CA ALA A 130 -48.36 -14.68 -11.41
C ALA A 130 -48.75 -15.96 -12.17
N ALA A 131 -47.90 -16.41 -13.10
CA ALA A 131 -48.10 -17.67 -13.81
C ALA A 131 -47.98 -18.88 -12.86
N LEU A 132 -47.07 -18.85 -11.89
CA LEU A 132 -46.94 -19.90 -10.88
C LEU A 132 -48.15 -19.92 -9.92
N ALA A 133 -48.65 -18.76 -9.49
CA ALA A 133 -49.86 -18.68 -8.67
C ALA A 133 -51.09 -19.22 -9.42
N ALA A 134 -51.26 -18.86 -10.69
CA ALA A 134 -52.36 -19.36 -11.53
C ALA A 134 -52.26 -20.88 -11.82
N ALA A 135 -51.07 -21.46 -11.79
CA ALA A 135 -50.86 -22.90 -11.98
C ALA A 135 -51.06 -23.73 -10.71
N VAL A 136 -51.11 -23.10 -9.53
CA VAL A 136 -51.37 -23.76 -8.24
C VAL A 136 -52.86 -23.68 -7.83
N ASP A 137 -53.63 -22.80 -8.47
CA ASP A 137 -55.09 -22.64 -8.28
C ASP A 137 -55.95 -23.48 -9.27
N VAL A 138 -55.38 -24.54 -9.88
CA VAL A 138 -56.10 -25.56 -10.68
C VAL A 138 -55.88 -26.93 -10.06
#